data_AF-A0A1S1MQW5-F1
#
_entry.id   AF-A0A1S1MQW5-F1
#
_cell.length_a   1.000
_cell.length_b   1.000
_cell.length_c   1.000
_cell.angle_alpha   90.00
_cell.angle_beta   90.00
_cell.angle_gamma   90.00
#
_symmetry.space_group_name_H-M   'P 1'
#
loop_
_entity.id
_entity.type
_entity.pdbx_description
1 polymer ?
#
loop_
_entity_poly.entity_id
_entity_poly.type
_entity_poly.pdbx_seq_one_letter_code
_entity_poly.pdbx_strand_id
1 'polypeptide(L)'
;MALVKQQRGIVLITAMIMIVAVTAIAVTLMSTSSIDLKITNAAQEREEAESLLMGEVQRAVAQQAALAEQSLFTFSREQLEQGNNTFDGQNGATNRVTSLNNGPMEISCPRSYSATNGLICNMTQLETTINYGSKDQYTITVVTGVGQEMLSVKEGR
;
A
#
# COMPACT_ATOMS: atom_id res chain seq x y z
N MET A 1 4.29 35.92 -67.59
CA MET A 1 3.77 35.94 -66.20
C MET A 1 4.98 35.99 -65.27
N ALA A 2 5.72 37.11 -65.23
CA ALA A 2 5.46 38.32 -64.45
C ALA A 2 5.64 38.12 -62.93
N LEU A 3 6.83 38.53 -62.45
CA LEU A 3 7.20 38.98 -61.10
C LEU A 3 7.21 37.97 -59.91
N VAL A 4 8.19 37.05 -59.88
CA VAL A 4 8.56 36.28 -58.67
C VAL A 4 9.98 36.63 -58.19
N LYS A 5 10.32 37.92 -58.12
CA LYS A 5 11.67 38.37 -57.69
C LYS A 5 11.67 39.33 -56.49
N GLN A 6 10.50 39.75 -55.98
CA GLN A 6 10.36 40.72 -54.88
C GLN A 6 9.79 40.15 -53.56
N GLN A 7 9.45 38.85 -53.49
CA GLN A 7 8.87 38.24 -52.27
C GLN A 7 9.78 37.21 -51.57
N ARG A 8 11.06 37.12 -51.92
CA ARG A 8 11.98 36.12 -51.33
C ARG A 8 12.22 36.31 -49.82
N GLY A 9 12.18 37.55 -49.33
CA GLY A 9 12.42 37.84 -47.90
C GLY A 9 11.28 37.37 -47.00
N ILE A 10 10.02 37.62 -47.40
CA ILE A 10 8.86 37.30 -46.56
C ILE A 10 8.62 35.78 -46.44
N VAL A 11 8.89 35.02 -47.50
CA VAL A 11 8.80 33.56 -47.48
C VAL A 11 9.80 32.94 -46.51
N LEU A 12 10.99 33.52 -46.37
CA LEU A 12 11.99 33.02 -45.43
C LEU A 12 11.54 33.25 -43.97
N ILE A 13 10.94 34.42 -43.70
CA ILE A 13 10.45 34.78 -42.38
C ILE A 13 9.26 33.89 -42.00
N THR A 14 8.31 33.67 -42.91
CA THR A 14 7.16 32.78 -42.63
C THR A 14 7.60 31.34 -42.42
N ALA A 15 8.58 30.86 -43.18
CA ALA A 15 9.17 29.53 -42.96
C ALA A 15 9.83 29.43 -41.59
N MET A 16 10.59 30.45 -41.16
CA MET A 16 11.20 30.47 -39.82
C MET A 16 10.15 30.44 -38.71
N ILE A 17 9.08 31.23 -38.82
CA ILE A 17 7.99 31.25 -37.83
C ILE A 17 7.32 29.88 -37.72
N MET A 18 7.04 29.23 -38.86
CA MET A 18 6.45 27.89 -38.89
C MET A 18 7.38 26.85 -38.25
N ILE A 19 8.69 26.90 -38.53
CA ILE A 19 9.66 25.98 -37.92
C ILE A 19 9.67 26.13 -36.40
N VAL A 20 9.72 27.36 -35.88
CA VAL A 20 9.73 27.60 -34.43
C VAL A 20 8.43 27.13 -33.78
N ALA A 21 7.28 27.32 -34.42
CA ALA A 21 6.01 26.83 -33.91
C ALA A 21 5.98 25.28 -33.82
N VAL A 22 6.45 24.60 -34.87
CA VAL A 22 6.47 23.12 -34.91
C VAL A 22 7.47 22.55 -33.90
N THR A 23 8.66 23.14 -33.74
CA THR A 23 9.63 22.67 -32.75
C THR A 23 9.14 22.88 -31.32
N ALA A 24 8.44 23.98 -31.04
CA ALA A 24 7.83 24.21 -29.73
C ALA A 24 6.82 23.11 -29.37
N ILE A 25 5.93 22.76 -30.31
CA ILE A 25 4.95 21.69 -30.12
C ILE A 25 5.66 20.34 -29.91
N ALA A 26 6.68 20.04 -30.72
CA ALA A 26 7.44 18.80 -30.60
C ALA A 26 8.12 18.65 -29.22
N VAL A 27 8.76 19.70 -28.71
CA VAL A 27 9.39 19.69 -27.37
C VAL A 27 8.35 19.49 -26.27
N THR A 28 7.19 20.14 -26.37
CA THR A 28 6.11 19.95 -25.38
C THR A 28 5.60 18.51 -25.38
N LEU A 29 5.36 17.91 -26.55
CA LEU A 29 4.92 16.50 -26.67
C LEU A 29 5.94 15.53 -26.07
N MET A 30 7.23 15.70 -26.37
CA MET A 30 8.28 14.84 -25.82
C MET A 30 8.43 14.98 -24.30
N SER A 31 8.27 16.20 -23.79
CA SER A 31 8.30 16.49 -22.35
C SER A 31 7.15 15.81 -21.62
N THR A 32 5.92 15.96 -22.11
CA THR A 32 4.73 15.30 -21.53
C THR A 32 4.86 13.78 -21.55
N SER A 33 5.30 13.19 -22.67
CA SER A 33 5.48 11.74 -22.77
C SER A 33 6.48 11.19 -21.75
N SER A 34 7.55 11.94 -21.46
CA SER A 34 8.55 11.55 -20.47
C SER A 34 8.01 11.56 -19.04
N ILE A 35 7.08 12.47 -18.76
CA ILE A 35 6.38 12.55 -17.47
C ILE A 35 5.41 11.38 -17.34
N ASP A 36 4.62 11.11 -18.38
CA ASP A 36 3.65 10.02 -18.39
C ASP A 36 4.31 8.65 -18.19
N LEU A 37 5.49 8.43 -18.78
CA LEU A 37 6.29 7.20 -18.57
C LEU A 37 6.73 7.06 -17.11
N LYS A 38 7.19 8.13 -16.47
CA LYS A 38 7.59 8.09 -15.05
C LYS A 38 6.40 7.83 -14.14
N ILE A 39 5.24 8.43 -14.43
CA ILE A 39 4.00 8.19 -13.69
C ILE A 39 3.57 6.73 -13.85
N THR A 40 3.61 6.21 -15.08
CA THR A 40 3.24 4.82 -15.36
C THR A 40 4.17 3.84 -14.65
N ASN A 41 5.48 4.08 -14.65
CA ASN A 41 6.42 3.24 -13.91
C ASN A 41 6.21 3.33 -12.40
N ALA A 42 6.00 4.53 -11.84
CA ALA A 42 5.69 4.69 -10.42
C ALA A 42 4.38 4.00 -10.02
N ALA A 43 3.38 4.00 -10.91
CA ALA A 43 2.14 3.27 -10.71
C ALA A 43 2.35 1.75 -10.76
N GLN A 44 3.17 1.25 -11.70
CA GLN A 44 3.52 -0.18 -11.76
C GLN A 44 4.28 -0.64 -10.51
N GLU A 45 5.30 0.10 -10.08
CA GLU A 45 6.05 -0.22 -8.86
C GLU A 45 5.15 -0.24 -7.62
N ARG A 46 4.17 0.66 -7.56
CA ARG A 46 3.17 0.67 -6.48
C ARG A 46 2.24 -0.53 -6.55
N GLU A 47 1.74 -0.89 -7.73
CA GLU A 47 0.83 -2.03 -7.92
C GLU A 47 1.52 -3.35 -7.53
N GLU A 48 2.78 -3.51 -7.93
CA GLU A 48 3.61 -4.65 -7.52
C GLU A 48 3.78 -4.69 -6.00
N ALA A 49 4.10 -3.55 -5.38
CA ALA A 49 4.23 -3.46 -3.93
C ALA A 49 2.91 -3.77 -3.20
N GLU A 50 1.77 -3.30 -3.72
CA GLU A 50 0.44 -3.60 -3.18
C GLU A 50 0.13 -5.10 -3.29
N SER A 51 0.40 -5.73 -4.45
CA SER A 51 0.20 -7.17 -4.63
C SER A 51 1.07 -8.00 -3.68
N LEU A 52 2.34 -7.62 -3.50
CA LEU A 52 3.24 -8.27 -2.54
C LEU A 52 2.74 -8.10 -1.11
N LEU A 53 2.28 -6.89 -0.77
CA LEU A 53 1.81 -6.56 0.56
C LEU A 53 0.54 -7.34 0.94
N MET A 54 -0.41 -7.49 0.00
CA MET A 54 -1.62 -8.29 0.24
C MET A 54 -1.29 -9.77 0.47
N GLY A 55 -0.36 -10.32 -0.31
CA GLY A 55 0.13 -11.69 -0.09
C GLY A 55 0.84 -11.84 1.25
N GLU A 56 1.62 -10.84 1.65
CA GLU A 56 2.31 -10.80 2.93
C GLU A 56 1.34 -10.73 4.11
N VAL A 57 0.29 -9.92 4.04
CA VAL A 57 -0.77 -9.86 5.07
C VAL A 57 -1.41 -11.23 5.27
N GLN A 58 -1.79 -11.89 4.18
CA GLN A 58 -2.39 -13.24 4.26
C GLN A 58 -1.42 -14.26 4.86
N ARG A 59 -0.15 -14.20 4.46
CA ARG A 59 0.91 -15.06 4.99
C ARG A 59 1.15 -14.80 6.48
N ALA A 60 1.21 -13.54 6.89
CA ALA A 60 1.38 -13.12 8.27
C ALA A 60 0.22 -13.62 9.15
N VAL A 61 -1.01 -13.48 8.67
CA VAL A 61 -2.19 -14.02 9.37
C VAL A 61 -2.14 -15.55 9.44
N ALA A 62 -1.82 -16.24 8.34
CA ALA A 62 -1.73 -17.70 8.32
C ALA A 62 -0.62 -18.25 9.24
N GLN A 63 0.54 -17.57 9.27
CA GLN A 63 1.66 -17.91 10.15
C GLN A 63 1.25 -17.78 11.62
N GLN A 64 0.58 -16.68 11.98
CA GLN A 64 0.08 -16.45 13.33
C GLN A 64 -1.07 -17.40 13.69
N ALA A 65 -1.91 -17.79 12.74
CA ALA A 65 -2.95 -18.81 12.95
C ALA A 65 -2.36 -20.20 13.19
N ALA A 66 -1.26 -20.55 12.52
CA ALA A 66 -0.56 -21.82 12.72
C ALA A 66 0.08 -21.95 14.12
N LEU A 67 0.39 -20.82 14.77
CA LEU A 67 0.92 -20.77 16.13
C LEU A 67 -0.16 -20.94 17.22
N ALA A 68 -1.45 -20.89 16.85
CA ALA A 68 -2.61 -21.07 17.72
C ALA A 68 -2.49 -20.27 19.05
N GLU A 69 -2.17 -20.93 20.15
CA GLU A 69 -2.09 -20.34 21.50
C GLU A 69 -0.96 -19.30 21.65
N GLN A 70 0.13 -19.43 20.88
CA GLN A 70 1.26 -18.49 20.88
C GLN A 70 1.08 -17.35 19.87
N SER A 71 -0.09 -17.25 19.25
CA SER A 71 -0.39 -16.19 18.30
C SER A 71 -0.41 -14.83 18.97
N LEU A 72 0.14 -13.81 18.30
CA LEU A 72 0.00 -12.43 18.76
C LEU A 72 -1.46 -11.95 18.79
N PHE A 73 -2.37 -12.64 18.07
CA PHE A 73 -3.79 -12.29 18.03
C PHE A 73 -4.60 -12.78 19.23
N THR A 74 -4.06 -13.71 20.04
CA THR A 74 -4.70 -14.19 21.26
C THR A 74 -4.27 -13.39 22.49
N PHE A 75 -3.17 -12.63 22.40
CA PHE A 75 -2.63 -11.87 23.52
C PHE A 75 -3.51 -10.70 23.95
N SER A 76 -3.56 -10.48 25.26
CA SER A 76 -4.25 -9.33 25.83
C SER A 76 -3.51 -8.04 25.48
N ARG A 77 -4.21 -6.91 25.63
CA ARG A 77 -3.63 -5.58 25.42
C ARG A 77 -2.34 -5.38 26.22
N GLU A 78 -2.34 -5.78 27.48
CA GLU A 78 -1.19 -5.64 28.39
C GLU A 78 0.01 -6.47 27.92
N GLN A 79 -0.24 -7.68 27.41
CA GLN A 79 0.80 -8.56 26.87
C GLN A 79 1.40 -8.01 25.57
N LEU A 80 0.58 -7.37 24.72
CA LEU A 80 1.06 -6.71 23.49
C LEU A 80 1.77 -5.38 23.73
N GLU A 81 1.45 -4.67 24.83
CA GLU A 81 2.15 -3.44 25.21
C GLU A 81 3.49 -3.72 25.92
N GLN A 82 3.64 -4.85 26.61
CA GLN A 82 4.88 -5.25 27.28
C GLN A 82 5.79 -6.19 26.45
N GLY A 83 5.21 -6.94 25.52
CA GLY A 83 5.91 -7.91 24.68
C GLY A 83 6.40 -7.35 23.34
N ASN A 84 7.07 -8.19 22.56
CA ASN A 84 7.38 -7.86 21.17
C ASN A 84 6.10 -8.00 20.33
N ASN A 85 5.58 -6.86 19.87
CA ASN A 85 4.38 -6.79 19.05
C ASN A 85 4.71 -6.67 17.54
N THR A 86 5.98 -6.79 17.18
CA THR A 86 6.46 -6.79 15.80
C THR A 86 7.07 -8.12 15.42
N PHE A 87 6.88 -8.53 14.17
CA PHE A 87 7.56 -9.69 13.62
C PHE A 87 7.92 -9.45 12.15
N ASP A 88 9.00 -10.12 11.72
CA ASP A 88 9.52 -9.94 10.38
C ASP A 88 8.61 -10.58 9.33
N GLY A 89 8.37 -9.83 8.27
CA GLY A 89 7.72 -10.29 7.06
C GLY A 89 8.71 -10.84 6.03
N GLN A 90 8.19 -11.36 4.91
CA GLN A 90 9.02 -11.65 3.74
C GLN A 90 9.25 -10.37 2.94
N ASN A 91 10.27 -10.37 2.08
CA ASN A 91 10.59 -9.26 1.17
C ASN A 91 10.78 -7.89 1.85
N GLY A 92 11.32 -7.87 3.08
CA GLY A 92 11.56 -6.64 3.83
C GLY A 92 10.31 -6.00 4.42
N ALA A 93 9.16 -6.68 4.38
CA ALA A 93 7.97 -6.22 5.07
C ALA A 93 8.11 -6.34 6.59
N THR A 94 7.54 -5.39 7.32
CA THR A 94 7.48 -5.40 8.78
C THR A 94 6.03 -5.52 9.22
N ASN A 95 5.73 -6.50 10.06
CA ASN A 95 4.39 -6.72 10.62
C ASN A 95 4.36 -6.21 12.06
N ARG A 96 3.32 -5.43 12.41
CA ARG A 96 3.08 -4.95 13.76
C ARG A 96 1.64 -5.25 14.18
N VAL A 97 1.47 -5.83 15.36
CA VAL A 97 0.16 -6.14 15.93
C VAL A 97 -0.14 -5.15 17.06
N THR A 98 -1.33 -4.57 17.06
CA THR A 98 -1.80 -3.71 18.14
C THR A 98 -3.19 -4.15 18.59
N SER A 99 -3.49 -4.02 19.88
CA SER A 99 -4.82 -4.35 20.38
C SER A 99 -5.79 -3.19 20.15
N LEU A 100 -6.98 -3.50 19.63
CA LEU A 100 -8.08 -2.55 19.46
C LEU A 100 -9.13 -2.66 20.57
N ASN A 101 -8.85 -3.41 21.63
CA ASN A 101 -9.78 -3.58 22.74
C ASN A 101 -9.84 -2.30 23.61
N ASN A 102 -11.06 -1.82 23.87
CA ASN A 102 -11.34 -0.65 24.72
C ASN A 102 -11.38 -1.02 26.23
N GLY A 103 -10.35 -1.70 26.71
CA GLY A 103 -10.19 -2.15 28.10
C GLY A 103 -9.78 -3.63 28.22
N PRO A 104 -9.76 -4.20 29.44
CA PRO A 104 -9.43 -5.62 29.66
C PRO A 104 -10.55 -6.58 29.21
N MET A 105 -11.72 -6.07 28.84
CA MET A 105 -12.87 -6.85 28.40
C MET A 105 -13.11 -6.67 26.90
N GLU A 106 -12.63 -7.64 26.13
CA GLU A 106 -13.43 -8.49 25.24
C GLU A 106 -14.69 -7.85 24.61
N ILE A 107 -14.60 -7.54 23.32
CA ILE A 107 -15.70 -7.00 22.52
C ILE A 107 -16.57 -8.15 22.03
N SER A 108 -17.90 -8.01 22.12
CA SER A 108 -18.82 -8.99 21.54
C SER A 108 -18.51 -9.18 20.05
N CYS A 109 -18.20 -10.42 19.66
CA CYS A 109 -17.87 -10.77 18.29
C CYS A 109 -18.95 -10.27 17.32
N PRO A 110 -18.57 -9.75 16.13
CA PRO A 110 -19.53 -9.54 15.06
C PRO A 110 -20.36 -10.81 14.86
N ARG A 111 -21.68 -10.67 14.70
CA ARG A 111 -22.58 -11.83 14.64
C ARG A 111 -22.22 -12.72 13.45
N SER A 112 -21.65 -13.89 13.71
CA SER A 112 -21.58 -14.98 12.74
C SER A 112 -22.92 -15.71 12.71
N TYR A 113 -23.21 -16.42 11.61
CA TYR A 113 -24.49 -17.12 11.39
C TYR A 113 -24.78 -18.19 12.47
N SER A 114 -23.78 -18.61 13.24
CA SER A 114 -23.88 -19.60 14.32
C SER A 114 -23.25 -19.09 15.62
N ALA A 115 -23.79 -17.99 16.16
CA ALA A 115 -23.30 -17.42 17.41
C ALA A 115 -23.45 -18.40 18.58
N THR A 116 -22.32 -18.79 19.17
CA THR A 116 -22.28 -19.62 20.39
C THR A 116 -22.35 -18.69 21.61
N ASN A 117 -23.24 -18.98 22.56
CA ASN A 117 -23.33 -18.20 23.79
C ASN A 117 -22.05 -18.35 24.62
N GLY A 118 -21.45 -17.23 25.03
CA GLY A 118 -20.20 -17.22 25.81
C GLY A 118 -18.93 -17.14 24.97
N LEU A 119 -19.04 -16.96 23.64
CA LEU A 119 -17.91 -16.64 22.78
C LEU A 119 -17.60 -15.15 22.90
N ILE A 120 -16.34 -14.78 23.14
CA ILE A 120 -15.95 -13.39 23.02
C ILE A 120 -14.63 -13.17 22.26
N CYS A 121 -14.50 -11.97 21.66
CA CYS A 121 -13.50 -11.68 20.64
C CYS A 121 -12.39 -10.79 21.15
N ASN A 122 -11.17 -11.21 20.84
CA ASN A 122 -9.99 -10.36 20.92
C ASN A 122 -9.82 -9.64 19.57
N MET A 123 -10.02 -8.32 19.57
CA MET A 123 -9.85 -7.49 18.39
C MET A 123 -8.42 -6.95 18.36
N THR A 124 -7.68 -7.33 17.33
CA THR A 124 -6.31 -6.87 17.07
C THR A 124 -6.22 -6.25 15.68
N GLN A 125 -5.22 -5.41 15.49
CA GLN A 125 -4.90 -4.73 14.23
C GLN A 125 -3.51 -5.16 13.80
N LEU A 126 -3.42 -5.74 12.62
CA LEU A 126 -2.17 -6.07 11.93
C LEU A 126 -1.84 -4.95 10.95
N GLU A 127 -0.72 -4.27 11.19
CA GLU A 127 -0.12 -3.29 10.30
C GLU A 127 1.06 -3.95 9.58
N THR A 128 0.95 -4.15 8.28
CA THR A 128 2.05 -4.64 7.46
C THR A 128 2.56 -3.48 6.62
N THR A 129 3.85 -3.19 6.74
CA THR A 129 4.50 -2.08 6.02
C THR A 129 5.60 -2.61 5.11
N ILE A 130 5.67 -2.13 3.88
CA ILE A 130 6.76 -2.38 2.94
C ILE A 130 7.24 -1.05 2.34
N ASN A 131 8.55 -0.97 2.08
CA ASN A 131 9.15 0.16 1.38
C ASN A 131 9.24 -0.16 -0.11
N TYR A 132 8.99 0.82 -0.96
CA TYR A 132 8.99 0.65 -2.41
C TYR A 132 9.54 1.87 -3.14
N GLY A 133 9.83 1.66 -4.43
CA GLY A 133 10.38 2.67 -5.33
C GLY A 133 11.90 2.84 -5.25
N SER A 134 12.41 3.79 -6.03
CA SER A 134 13.85 4.03 -6.15
C SER A 134 14.50 4.37 -4.80
N LYS A 135 15.28 3.42 -4.25
CA LYS A 135 15.98 3.49 -2.95
C LYS A 135 15.06 3.48 -1.72
N ASP A 136 13.94 2.76 -1.76
CA ASP A 136 13.05 2.56 -0.61
C ASP A 136 12.52 3.88 0.00
N GLN A 137 12.33 4.89 -0.85
CA GLN A 137 11.91 6.24 -0.41
C GLN A 137 10.42 6.33 -0.07
N TYR A 138 9.60 5.45 -0.64
CA TYR A 138 8.17 5.42 -0.41
C TYR A 138 7.81 4.24 0.48
N THR A 139 6.79 4.42 1.31
CA THR A 139 6.31 3.38 2.21
C THR A 139 4.81 3.21 2.01
N ILE A 140 4.37 1.97 2.05
CA ILE A 140 2.96 1.63 1.99
C ILE A 140 2.64 0.67 3.12
N THR A 141 1.58 1.01 3.85
CA THR A 141 1.12 0.27 5.02
C THR A 141 -0.31 -0.18 4.78
N VAL A 142 -0.55 -1.48 4.94
CA VAL A 142 -1.89 -2.06 4.95
C VAL A 142 -2.24 -2.37 6.40
N VAL A 143 -3.42 -1.90 6.79
CA VAL A 143 -3.96 -2.08 8.13
C VAL A 143 -5.14 -3.03 8.04
N THR A 144 -5.03 -4.18 8.69
CA THR A 144 -6.06 -5.22 8.71
C THR A 144 -6.52 -5.49 10.13
N GLY A 145 -7.82 -5.47 10.37
CA GLY A 145 -8.40 -5.89 11.64
C GLY A 145 -8.58 -7.41 11.69
N VAL A 146 -8.10 -8.04 12.76
CA VAL A 146 -8.25 -9.47 13.04
C VAL A 146 -9.06 -9.63 14.32
N GLY A 147 -10.22 -10.28 14.21
CA GLY A 147 -11.05 -10.66 15.35
C GLY A 147 -10.88 -12.15 15.65
N GLN A 148 -10.22 -12.47 16.75
CA GLN A 148 -10.01 -13.85 17.20
C GLN A 148 -11.10 -14.25 18.19
N GLU A 149 -11.89 -15.27 17.86
CA GLU A 149 -12.89 -15.85 18.77
C GLU A 149 -12.22 -16.69 19.85
N MET A 150 -12.64 -16.52 21.11
CA MET A 150 -12.13 -17.24 22.28
C MET A 150 -13.29 -17.67 23.20
N LEU A 151 -13.15 -18.80 23.89
CA LEU A 151 -14.17 -19.31 24.83
C LEU A 151 -13.97 -18.81 26.27
N SER A 152 -12.82 -18.20 26.60
CA SER A 152 -12.52 -17.61 27.92
C SER A 152 -11.19 -16.85 27.90
N VAL A 153 -11.14 -15.66 28.50
CA VAL A 153 -9.89 -14.88 28.75
C VAL A 153 -8.84 -15.68 29.55
N LYS A 154 -9.25 -16.75 30.25
CA LYS A 154 -8.35 -17.61 31.03
C LYS A 154 -7.68 -18.75 30.24
N GLU A 155 -8.13 -19.04 29.01
CA GLU A 155 -7.54 -20.08 28.16
C GLU A 155 -6.48 -19.54 27.19
N GLY A 156 -6.22 -18.23 27.18
CA GLY A 156 -5.02 -17.63 26.57
C GLY A 156 -3.79 -17.72 27.49
N ARG A 157 -3.63 -18.82 28.24
CA ARG A 157 -2.55 -19.01 29.21
C ARG A 157 -2.16 -20.46 29.41
#